data_AF-A0A529X8A6-F1
#
_entry.id   AF-A0A529X8A6-F1
#
_cell.length_a   1.000
_cell.length_b   1.000
_cell.length_c   1.000
_cell.angle_alpha   90.00
_cell.angle_beta   90.00
_cell.angle_gamma   90.00
#
_symmetry.space_group_name_H-M   'P 1'
#
loop_
_entity.id
_entity.type
_entity.pdbx_description
1 polymer ?
#
loop_
_entity_poly.entity_id
_entity_poly.type
_entity_poly.pdbx_seq_one_letter_code
_entity_poly.pdbx_strand_id
1 'polypeptide(L)'
;SKTRIAYVITGEPGVDSISRAGLEGLTRFLIEKTALEPGPPAGVDIAKDELSFFPLIYWPIDASAPMPSQAAIARIDAYMQQGGTVLFDTRDQFSNGIGAGSASPATKRLRDILANLNVPPLEPV
;
A
#
# COMPACT_ATOMS: atom_id res chain seq x y z
N SER A 1 -0.48 0.04 -23.11
CA SER A 1 -0.51 0.71 -21.79
C SER A 1 0.91 0.92 -21.30
N LYS A 2 1.21 1.98 -20.53
CA LYS A 2 2.50 2.11 -19.83
C LYS A 2 2.38 1.47 -18.45
N THR A 3 3.44 0.84 -17.93
CA THR A 3 3.53 0.37 -16.55
C THR A 3 3.36 1.55 -15.58
N ARG A 4 2.60 1.38 -14.50
CA ARG A 4 2.35 2.44 -13.50
C ARG A 4 2.48 1.84 -12.10
N ILE A 5 2.98 2.62 -11.15
CA ILE A 5 2.91 2.28 -9.74
C ILE A 5 1.59 2.82 -9.19
N ALA A 6 0.85 2.00 -8.45
CA ALA A 6 -0.42 2.39 -7.88
C ALA A 6 -0.30 2.74 -6.40
N TYR A 7 -1.22 3.57 -5.90
CA TYR A 7 -1.48 3.75 -4.48
C TYR A 7 -2.95 3.51 -4.17
N VAL A 8 -3.26 2.91 -3.02
CA VAL A 8 -4.63 2.71 -2.57
C VAL A 8 -5.25 4.04 -2.17
N ILE A 9 -6.43 4.34 -2.71
CA ILE A 9 -7.25 5.49 -2.29
C ILE A 9 -7.89 5.15 -0.95
N THR A 10 -7.55 5.91 0.08
CA THR A 10 -8.01 5.69 1.46
C THR A 10 -9.31 6.43 1.76
N GLY A 11 -9.66 7.43 0.96
CA GLY A 11 -10.78 8.35 1.21
C GLY A 11 -10.39 9.56 2.05
N GLU A 12 -9.16 9.60 2.57
CA GLU A 12 -8.59 10.74 3.28
C GLU A 12 -7.72 11.59 2.33
N PRO A 13 -8.16 12.79 1.91
CA PRO A 13 -7.48 13.56 0.86
C PRO A 13 -6.02 13.89 1.17
N GLY A 14 -5.70 14.09 2.45
CA GLY A 14 -4.33 14.33 2.91
C GLY A 14 -3.42 13.11 2.72
N VAL A 15 -3.92 11.91 3.02
CA VAL A 15 -3.18 10.66 2.82
C VAL A 15 -2.96 10.43 1.33
N ASP A 16 -4.04 10.50 0.55
CA ASP A 16 -4.01 10.22 -0.89
C ASP A 16 -3.12 11.21 -1.67
N SER A 17 -3.09 12.48 -1.26
CA SER A 17 -2.19 13.49 -1.86
C SER A 17 -0.73 13.25 -1.53
N ILE A 18 -0.41 12.87 -0.29
CA ILE A 18 0.96 12.52 0.12
C ILE A 18 1.44 11.27 -0.62
N SER A 19 0.60 10.23 -0.71
CA SER A 19 0.93 8.99 -1.42
C SER A 19 1.22 9.26 -2.90
N ARG A 20 0.38 10.06 -3.56
CA ARG A 20 0.60 10.47 -4.96
C ARG A 20 1.92 11.21 -5.13
N ALA A 21 2.16 12.25 -4.32
CA ALA A 21 3.38 13.07 -4.41
C ALA A 21 4.66 12.25 -4.15
N GLY A 22 4.61 11.34 -3.17
CA GLY A 22 5.72 10.43 -2.88
C GLY A 22 6.04 9.51 -4.07
N LEU A 23 5.01 8.89 -4.67
CA LEU A 23 5.18 8.05 -5.83
C LEU A 23 5.56 8.81 -7.11
N GLU A 24 5.16 10.07 -7.25
CA GLU A 24 5.65 10.95 -8.33
C GLU A 24 7.16 11.17 -8.20
N GLY A 25 7.64 11.42 -6.98
CA GLY A 25 9.08 11.49 -6.68
C GLY A 25 9.81 10.20 -7.01
N LEU A 26 9.27 9.05 -6.58
CA LEU A 26 9.82 7.73 -6.91
C LEU A 26 9.84 7.47 -8.41
N THR A 27 8.78 7.84 -9.14
CA THR A 27 8.69 7.69 -10.59
C THR A 27 9.81 8.46 -11.29
N ARG A 28 10.04 9.72 -10.90
CA ARG A 28 11.16 10.52 -11.43
C ARG A 28 12.51 9.85 -11.15
N PHE A 29 12.72 9.39 -9.91
CA PHE A 29 13.95 8.72 -9.52
C PHE A 29 14.20 7.43 -10.34
N LEU A 30 13.16 6.62 -10.57
CA LEU A 30 13.27 5.40 -11.37
C LEU A 30 13.64 5.70 -12.82
N ILE A 31 13.06 6.73 -13.42
CA ILE A 31 13.40 7.20 -14.77
C ILE A 31 14.87 7.65 -14.85
N GLU A 32 15.36 8.34 -13.82
CA GLU A 32 16.74 8.82 -13.78
C GLU A 32 17.79 7.71 -13.57
N LYS A 33 17.41 6.60 -12.92
CA LYS A 33 18.35 5.58 -12.45
C LYS A 33 18.24 4.24 -13.16
N THR A 34 17.21 4.05 -13.97
CA THR A 34 16.93 2.77 -14.64
C THR A 34 16.43 3.02 -16.06
N ALA A 35 16.31 1.97 -16.88
CA ALA A 35 15.67 2.05 -18.19
C ALA A 35 14.13 1.99 -18.12
N LEU A 36 13.55 1.98 -16.92
CA LEU A 36 12.10 1.94 -16.74
C LEU A 36 11.49 3.31 -17.06
N GLU A 37 10.44 3.32 -17.88
CA GLU A 37 9.65 4.52 -18.19
C GLU A 37 8.19 4.37 -17.71
N PRO A 38 7.92 4.48 -16.39
CA PRO A 38 6.56 4.38 -15.89
C PRO A 38 5.70 5.56 -16.34
N GLY A 39 4.38 5.34 -16.42
CA GLY A 39 3.41 6.44 -16.44
C GLY A 39 3.24 7.07 -15.05
N PRO A 40 2.47 8.17 -14.95
CA PRO A 40 2.16 8.80 -13.66
C PRO A 40 1.53 7.82 -12.67
N PRO A 41 1.73 7.97 -11.35
CA PRO A 41 1.11 7.12 -10.35
C PRO A 41 -0.42 7.03 -10.51
N ALA A 42 -0.99 5.89 -10.13
CA ALA A 42 -2.43 5.65 -10.22
C ALA A 42 -3.05 5.49 -8.83
N GLY A 43 -4.07 6.28 -8.51
CA GLY A 43 -4.94 5.95 -7.37
C GLY A 43 -5.83 4.78 -7.75
N VAL A 44 -5.97 3.79 -6.87
CA VAL A 44 -6.82 2.61 -7.09
C VAL A 44 -7.79 2.39 -5.93
N ASP A 45 -9.04 2.05 -6.28
CA ASP A 45 -10.03 1.48 -5.38
C ASP A 45 -9.92 -0.05 -5.44
N ILE A 46 -9.35 -0.65 -4.41
CA ILE A 46 -9.10 -2.10 -4.32
C ILE A 46 -10.37 -2.95 -4.40
N ALA A 47 -11.54 -2.36 -4.11
CA ALA A 47 -12.81 -3.05 -4.21
C ALA A 47 -13.36 -3.12 -5.65
N LYS A 48 -12.90 -2.25 -6.55
CA LYS A 48 -13.51 -2.07 -7.88
C LYS A 48 -12.53 -2.22 -9.04
N ASP A 49 -11.33 -1.67 -8.89
CA ASP A 49 -10.38 -1.51 -9.98
C ASP A 49 -9.64 -2.81 -10.29
N GLU A 50 -9.23 -2.97 -11.54
CA GLU A 50 -8.42 -4.09 -12.00
C GLU A 50 -6.97 -3.95 -11.51
N LEU A 51 -6.59 -4.78 -10.53
CA LEU A 51 -5.30 -4.67 -9.83
C LEU A 51 -4.15 -5.28 -10.63
N SER A 52 -4.42 -6.24 -11.52
CA SER A 52 -3.40 -6.95 -12.30
C SER A 52 -2.62 -6.05 -13.28
N PHE A 53 -3.10 -4.83 -13.55
CA PHE A 53 -2.39 -3.85 -14.37
C PHE A 53 -1.22 -3.16 -13.67
N PHE A 54 -1.09 -3.33 -12.35
CA PHE A 54 -0.07 -2.66 -11.56
C PHE A 54 0.92 -3.70 -11.03
N PRO A 55 2.23 -3.59 -11.31
CA PRO A 55 3.21 -4.51 -10.73
C PRO A 55 3.44 -4.26 -9.23
N LEU A 56 3.15 -3.05 -8.76
CA LEU A 56 3.32 -2.62 -7.39
C LEU A 56 2.15 -1.72 -6.96
N ILE A 57 1.54 -2.06 -5.83
CA ILE A 57 0.53 -1.26 -5.15
C ILE A 57 1.10 -0.81 -3.81
N TYR A 58 1.23 0.49 -3.60
CA TYR A 58 1.54 1.08 -2.31
C TYR A 58 0.24 1.29 -1.52
N TRP A 59 0.17 0.75 -0.32
CA TRP A 59 -0.99 0.87 0.55
C TRP A 59 -0.64 1.59 1.85
N PRO A 60 -0.97 2.88 1.97
CA PRO A 60 -0.82 3.60 3.23
C PRO A 60 -1.86 3.06 4.24
N ILE A 61 -1.39 2.57 5.37
CA ILE A 61 -2.25 2.08 6.44
C ILE A 61 -2.58 3.21 7.39
N ASP A 62 -3.86 3.59 7.40
CA ASP A 62 -4.41 4.58 8.30
C ASP A 62 -5.39 3.91 9.29
N ALA A 63 -5.20 4.15 10.58
CA ALA A 63 -6.04 3.60 11.63
C ALA A 63 -7.43 4.25 11.71
N SER A 64 -7.61 5.43 11.10
CA SER A 64 -8.88 6.15 11.01
C SER A 64 -9.67 5.81 9.75
N ALA A 65 -9.02 5.30 8.69
CA ALA A 65 -9.71 4.86 7.48
C ALA A 65 -10.69 3.70 7.80
N PRO A 66 -11.78 3.52 7.03
CA PRO A 66 -12.65 2.36 7.16
C PRO A 66 -11.89 1.04 6.95
N MET A 67 -12.34 -0.03 7.62
CA MET A 67 -11.79 -1.37 7.35
C MET A 67 -12.19 -1.79 5.92
N PRO A 68 -11.25 -2.29 5.10
CA PRO A 68 -11.60 -2.86 3.80
C PRO A 68 -12.61 -4.00 3.96
N SER A 69 -13.55 -4.10 3.02
CA SER A 69 -14.47 -5.24 3.01
C SER A 69 -13.73 -6.55 2.78
N GLN A 70 -14.29 -7.67 3.22
CA GLN A 70 -13.69 -8.99 2.98
C GLN A 70 -13.48 -9.27 1.48
N ALA A 71 -14.39 -8.80 0.63
CA ALA A 71 -14.25 -8.91 -0.82
C ALA A 71 -13.05 -8.10 -1.34
N ALA A 72 -12.82 -6.89 -0.82
CA ALA A 72 -11.65 -6.09 -1.18
C ALA A 72 -10.34 -6.75 -0.72
N ILE A 73 -10.33 -7.34 0.48
CA ILE A 73 -9.18 -8.09 0.99
C ILE A 73 -8.89 -9.32 0.11
N ALA A 74 -9.90 -10.08 -0.28
CA ALA A 74 -9.74 -11.23 -1.16
C ALA A 74 -9.19 -10.87 -2.55
N ARG A 75 -9.51 -9.66 -3.07
CA ARG A 75 -8.92 -9.16 -4.32
C ARG A 75 -7.43 -8.88 -4.18
N ILE A 76 -7.01 -8.34 -3.03
CA ILE A 76 -5.59 -8.12 -2.72
C ILE A 76 -4.85 -9.44 -2.54
N ASP A 77 -5.46 -10.41 -1.85
CA ASP A 77 -4.92 -11.77 -1.70
C ASP A 77 -4.67 -12.42 -3.06
N ALA A 78 -5.68 -12.40 -3.94
CA ALA A 78 -5.57 -12.95 -5.30
C ALA A 78 -4.50 -12.23 -6.14
N TYR A 79 -4.41 -10.91 -6.03
CA TYR A 79 -3.37 -10.12 -6.69
C TYR A 79 -1.96 -10.55 -6.23
N MET A 80 -1.76 -10.72 -4.92
CA MET A 80 -0.48 -11.18 -4.36
C MET A 80 -0.13 -12.60 -4.78
N GLN A 81 -1.10 -13.52 -4.78
CA GLN A 81 -0.92 -14.91 -5.23
C GLN A 81 -0.52 -15.01 -6.71
N GLN A 82 -0.89 -14.03 -7.53
CA GLN A 82 -0.54 -13.96 -8.94
C GLN A 82 0.81 -13.25 -9.20
N GLY A 83 1.59 -12.99 -8.14
CA GLY A 83 2.91 -12.35 -8.23
C GLY A 83 2.88 -10.83 -8.15
N GLY A 84 1.72 -10.24 -7.85
CA GLY A 84 1.59 -8.82 -7.55
C GLY A 84 2.29 -8.45 -6.24
N THR A 85 2.96 -7.30 -6.21
CA THR A 85 3.59 -6.80 -4.98
C THR A 85 2.72 -5.73 -4.32
N VAL A 86 2.51 -5.85 -3.01
CA VAL A 86 1.89 -4.81 -2.17
C VAL A 86 2.90 -4.31 -1.16
N LEU A 87 3.13 -3.00 -1.11
CA LEU A 87 3.92 -2.35 -0.07
C LEU A 87 2.97 -1.72 0.95
N PHE A 88 2.84 -2.34 2.12
CA PHE A 88 2.08 -1.80 3.23
C PHE A 88 2.93 -0.78 4.00
N ASP A 89 2.44 0.44 4.16
CA ASP A 89 3.13 1.51 4.87
C ASP A 89 2.35 1.93 6.12
N THR A 90 2.82 1.47 7.28
CA THR A 90 2.35 1.99 8.56
C THR A 90 3.07 3.32 8.78
N ARG A 91 2.32 4.41 8.68
CA ARG A 91 2.85 5.80 8.71
C ARG A 91 3.36 6.23 10.10
N ASP A 92 3.73 5.27 10.95
CA ASP A 92 3.92 5.38 12.40
C ASP A 92 5.40 5.42 12.83
N GLN A 93 6.35 5.19 11.91
CA GLN A 93 7.80 5.29 12.18
C GLN A 93 8.22 6.66 12.76
N PHE A 94 7.44 7.72 12.55
CA PHE A 94 7.70 9.05 13.13
C PHE A 94 7.08 9.30 14.51
N SER A 95 6.23 8.39 15.02
CA SER A 95 5.50 8.58 16.29
C SER A 95 6.03 7.77 17.46
N ASN A 96 6.87 6.76 17.20
CA ASN A 96 7.43 5.91 18.24
C ASN A 96 8.73 6.52 18.77
N GLY A 97 8.59 7.38 19.78
CA GLY A 97 9.69 7.69 20.69
C GLY A 97 10.30 6.40 21.25
N ILE A 98 11.59 6.45 21.60
CA ILE A 98 12.37 5.34 22.15
C ILE A 98 11.65 4.78 23.39
N GLY A 99 10.93 3.66 23.21
CA GLY A 99 10.07 3.05 24.23
C GLY A 99 9.41 1.79 23.68
N ALA A 100 10.11 0.67 23.76
CA ALA A 100 9.71 -0.64 23.27
C ALA A 100 8.42 -1.17 23.96
N GLY A 101 7.42 -1.59 23.16
CA GLY A 101 6.47 -2.60 23.63
C GLY A 101 5.07 -2.63 23.00
N SER A 102 4.48 -1.51 22.59
CA SER A 102 3.10 -1.49 22.06
C SER A 102 3.05 -1.22 20.56
N ALA A 103 2.42 -2.11 19.79
CA ALA A 103 2.11 -1.87 18.39
C ALA A 103 1.25 -0.60 18.24
N SER A 104 1.62 0.28 17.30
CA SER A 104 0.82 1.48 17.02
C SER A 104 -0.58 1.11 16.51
N PRO A 105 -1.54 2.06 16.51
CA PRO A 105 -2.84 1.85 15.88
C PRO A 105 -2.75 1.43 14.41
N ALA A 106 -1.79 1.95 13.65
CA ALA A 106 -1.57 1.59 12.25
C ALA A 106 -1.01 0.17 12.10
N THR A 107 -0.07 -0.21 12.97
CA THR A 107 0.46 -1.60 13.01
C THR A 107 -0.66 -2.59 13.39
N LYS A 108 -1.50 -2.25 14.38
CA LYS A 108 -2.67 -3.08 14.72
C LYS A 108 -3.61 -3.21 13.54
N ARG A 109 -3.90 -2.10 12.85
CA ARG A 109 -4.75 -2.11 11.66
C ARG A 109 -4.18 -3.01 10.56
N LEU A 110 -2.87 -2.93 10.31
CA LEU A 110 -2.20 -3.80 9.35
C LEU A 110 -2.38 -5.28 9.74
N ARG A 111 -2.18 -5.63 11.02
CA ARG A 111 -2.42 -7.01 11.48
C ARG A 111 -3.85 -7.48 11.25
N ASP A 112 -4.83 -6.62 11.51
CA ASP A 112 -6.24 -6.96 11.27
C ASP A 112 -6.53 -7.19 9.78
N ILE A 113 -5.86 -6.45 8.88
CA ILE A 113 -5.94 -6.66 7.42
C ILE A 113 -5.28 -7.99 7.05
N LEU A 114 -4.05 -8.23 7.52
CA LEU A 114 -3.26 -9.42 7.20
C LEU A 114 -3.87 -10.70 7.77
N ALA A 115 -4.56 -10.64 8.90
CA ALA A 115 -5.27 -11.80 9.47
C ALA A 115 -6.35 -12.36 8.53
N ASN A 116 -6.81 -11.57 7.57
CA ASN A 116 -7.78 -11.96 6.55
C ASN A 116 -7.12 -12.28 5.19
N LEU A 117 -5.80 -12.12 5.07
CA LEU A 117 -5.02 -12.48 3.90
C LEU A 117 -4.32 -13.82 4.13
N ASN A 118 -4.20 -14.65 3.11
CA ASN A 118 -3.43 -15.88 3.20
C ASN A 118 -1.95 -15.59 2.92
N VAL A 119 -1.36 -14.71 3.75
CA VAL A 119 0.03 -14.26 3.63
C VAL A 119 0.91 -14.99 4.64
N PRO A 120 2.20 -15.26 4.30
CA PRO A 120 3.17 -15.73 5.28
C PRO A 120 3.22 -14.78 6.50
N PRO A 121 3.46 -15.30 7.71
CA PRO A 121 3.51 -14.48 8.92
C PRO A 121 4.55 -13.35 8.80
N LEU A 122 4.27 -12.21 9.45
CA LEU A 122 5.19 -11.08 9.52
C LEU A 122 6.49 -11.49 10.23
N GLU A 123 7.63 -11.18 9.62
CA GLU A 123 8.94 -11.34 10.27
C GLU A 123 9.05 -10.41 11.49
N PRO A 124 9.53 -10.89 12.65
CA PRO A 124 9.79 -10.04 13.80
C PRO A 124 10.92 -9.04 13.49
N VAL A 125 10.75 -7.78 13.87
CA VAL A 125 11.82 -6.76 13.90
C VAL A 125 12.40 -6.59 15.29
#